data_AF-A0A7V6H1R5-F1
#
_entry.id   AF-A0A7V6H1R5-F1
#
_cell.length_a   1.000
_cell.length_b   1.000
_cell.length_c   1.000
_cell.angle_alpha   90.00
_cell.angle_beta   90.00
_cell.angle_gamma   90.00
#
_symmetry.space_group_name_H-M   'P 1'
#
loop_
_entity.id
_entity.type
_entity.pdbx_description
1 polymer ?
#
loop_
_entity_poly.entity_id
_entity_poly.type
_entity_poly.pdbx_seq_one_letter_code
_entity_poly.pdbx_strand_id
1 'polypeptide(L)'
;MRKFMFFAGLIILSQTLVFCQKANQSVVEIETTYGTIEVMLYDDTPLHRDNFLKLVEEGYYNGTLFHRVIEEFMIQGGDPDSRGAAPGMRLGMGGPDYQVDAEILYPVHFHKRGALAAARMSDAVNPEKKSSGSQFFIVQGRVLTDEELDQLEAMSAERKRQAVMMKYAEPYREQIMAFQEANDQEGFMVLLEQIMEEAAAEMDTIQGTIIPEDLREVYKTVGGVPHLDGDYTVFGEV
;
A
#
# COMPACT_ATOMS: atom_id res chain seq x y z
N MET A 1 -71.43 -36.52 -0.70
CA MET A 1 -70.36 -35.82 -1.45
C MET A 1 -69.64 -34.87 -0.50
N ARG A 2 -68.30 -34.84 -0.58
CA ARG A 2 -67.32 -34.38 0.44
C ARG A 2 -67.62 -33.03 1.13
N LYS A 3 -67.46 -32.99 2.46
CA LYS A 3 -67.31 -31.78 3.28
C LYS A 3 -65.85 -31.30 3.18
N PHE A 4 -65.63 -30.05 2.77
CA PHE A 4 -64.31 -29.41 2.79
C PHE A 4 -64.12 -28.68 4.13
N MET A 5 -63.12 -29.11 4.91
CA MET A 5 -62.59 -28.36 6.05
C MET A 5 -61.52 -27.39 5.54
N PHE A 6 -61.70 -26.09 5.79
CA PHE A 6 -60.64 -25.08 5.61
C PHE A 6 -59.78 -25.03 6.88
N PHE A 7 -58.51 -25.43 6.77
CA PHE A 7 -57.48 -25.15 7.78
C PHE A 7 -56.91 -23.75 7.51
N ALA A 8 -57.11 -22.82 8.45
CA ALA A 8 -56.40 -21.55 8.46
C ALA A 8 -54.99 -21.77 9.00
N GLY A 9 -53.99 -21.78 8.12
CA GLY A 9 -52.57 -21.82 8.49
C GLY A 9 -52.11 -20.43 8.93
N LEU A 10 -51.77 -20.30 10.21
CA LEU A 10 -51.14 -19.10 10.78
C LEU A 10 -49.65 -19.11 10.41
N ILE A 11 -49.26 -18.30 9.42
CA ILE A 11 -47.85 -18.10 9.06
C ILE A 11 -47.26 -17.15 10.10
N ILE A 12 -46.45 -17.68 11.02
CA ILE A 12 -45.66 -16.89 11.97
C ILE A 12 -44.43 -16.39 11.21
N LEU A 13 -44.45 -15.12 10.80
CA LEU A 13 -43.34 -14.43 10.18
C LEU A 13 -42.27 -14.14 11.26
N SER A 14 -41.27 -15.02 11.36
CA SER A 14 -40.09 -14.82 12.19
C SER A 14 -39.29 -13.61 11.67
N GLN A 15 -39.47 -12.45 12.30
CA GLN A 15 -38.62 -11.28 12.08
C GLN A 15 -37.27 -11.53 12.75
N THR A 16 -36.25 -11.90 11.97
CA THR A 16 -34.86 -11.86 12.45
C THR A 16 -34.45 -10.40 12.56
N LEU A 17 -34.41 -9.90 13.80
CA LEU A 17 -33.76 -8.63 14.14
C LEU A 17 -32.26 -8.77 13.86
N VAL A 18 -31.82 -8.22 12.73
CA VAL A 18 -30.40 -8.01 12.47
C VAL A 18 -29.95 -6.86 13.36
N PHE A 19 -29.30 -7.17 14.48
CA PHE A 19 -28.54 -6.18 15.23
C PHE A 19 -27.32 -5.80 14.41
N CYS A 20 -27.36 -4.62 13.79
CA CYS A 20 -26.16 -3.97 13.28
C CYS A 20 -25.37 -3.49 14.50
N GLN A 21 -24.37 -4.26 14.92
CA GLN A 21 -23.44 -3.83 15.95
C GLN A 21 -22.59 -2.71 15.35
N LYS A 22 -22.77 -1.49 15.86
CA LYS A 22 -21.93 -0.34 15.49
C LYS A 22 -20.50 -0.72 15.84
N ALA A 23 -19.63 -0.91 14.85
CA ALA A 23 -18.23 -1.21 15.07
C ALA A 23 -17.62 -0.07 15.90
N ASN A 24 -17.09 -0.40 17.08
CA ASN A 24 -16.29 0.55 17.83
C ASN A 24 -14.96 0.63 17.10
N GLN A 25 -14.80 1.64 16.26
CA GLN A 25 -13.54 1.91 15.58
C GLN A 25 -12.46 2.20 16.64
N SER A 26 -11.31 1.57 16.49
CA SER A 26 -10.18 1.79 17.40
C SER A 26 -9.56 3.14 17.10
N VAL A 27 -9.56 4.06 18.07
CA VAL A 27 -8.94 5.38 17.95
C VAL A 27 -7.76 5.46 18.89
N VAL A 28 -6.64 5.98 18.40
CA VAL A 28 -5.40 6.19 19.15
C VAL A 28 -4.95 7.64 19.03
N GLU A 29 -4.38 8.18 20.10
CA GLU A 29 -3.82 9.53 20.13
C GLU A 29 -2.29 9.45 20.04
N ILE A 30 -1.70 10.13 19.06
CA ILE A 30 -0.26 10.34 18.97
C ILE A 30 0.04 11.73 19.53
N GLU A 31 0.47 11.78 20.79
CA GLU A 31 0.92 13.01 21.41
C GLU A 31 2.33 13.39 20.93
N THR A 32 2.48 14.59 20.39
CA THR A 32 3.76 15.11 19.92
C THR A 32 4.06 16.47 20.54
N THR A 33 5.30 16.94 20.39
CA THR A 33 5.69 18.31 20.76
C THR A 33 5.01 19.40 19.93
N TYR A 34 4.32 19.04 18.84
CA TYR A 34 3.57 19.94 17.96
C TYR A 34 2.05 19.82 18.14
N GLY A 35 1.58 18.97 19.05
CA GLY A 35 0.16 18.72 19.30
C GLY A 35 -0.20 17.25 19.18
N THR A 36 -1.46 16.96 19.45
CA THR A 36 -2.04 15.61 19.39
C THR A 36 -2.60 15.33 18.00
N ILE A 37 -2.32 14.14 17.49
CA ILE A 37 -2.92 13.61 16.27
C ILE A 37 -3.85 12.48 16.68
N GLU A 38 -5.15 12.62 16.42
CA GLU A 38 -6.10 11.51 16.55
C GLU A 38 -6.00 10.64 15.30
N VAL A 39 -5.94 9.33 15.48
CA VAL A 39 -5.82 8.35 14.41
C VAL A 39 -6.90 7.30 14.60
N MET A 40 -7.74 7.13 13.59
CA MET A 40 -8.69 6.03 13.51
C MET A 40 -8.05 4.85 12.78
N LEU A 41 -8.16 3.64 13.35
CA LEU A 41 -7.66 2.41 12.75
C LEU A 41 -8.78 1.63 12.06
N TYR A 42 -8.44 0.95 10.97
CA TYR A 42 -9.38 0.15 10.19
C TYR A 42 -9.51 -1.28 10.72
N ASP A 43 -10.75 -1.79 10.73
CA ASP A 43 -11.07 -3.11 11.27
C ASP A 43 -10.80 -4.27 10.30
N ASP A 44 -10.75 -3.98 9.00
CA ASP A 44 -10.47 -4.92 7.91
C ASP A 44 -8.97 -5.10 7.64
N THR A 45 -8.11 -4.40 8.40
CA THR A 45 -6.66 -4.64 8.49
C THR A 45 -6.24 -5.10 9.90
N PRO A 46 -6.77 -6.25 10.39
CA PRO A 46 -6.56 -6.68 11.77
C PRO A 46 -5.10 -6.94 12.15
N LEU A 47 -4.26 -7.46 11.24
CA LEU A 47 -2.86 -7.74 11.57
C LEU A 47 -2.11 -6.45 11.90
N HIS A 48 -2.33 -5.39 11.11
CA HIS A 48 -1.71 -4.09 11.34
C HIS A 48 -2.34 -3.35 12.51
N ARG A 49 -3.68 -3.32 12.61
CA ARG A 49 -4.40 -2.70 13.72
C ARG A 49 -3.95 -3.30 15.06
N ASP A 50 -4.01 -4.61 15.19
CA ASP A 50 -3.74 -5.29 16.46
C ASP A 50 -2.25 -5.18 16.83
N ASN A 51 -1.35 -5.26 15.83
CA ASN A 51 0.07 -5.02 16.08
C ASN A 51 0.34 -3.58 16.52
N PHE A 52 -0.29 -2.58 15.88
CA PHE A 52 -0.13 -1.18 16.24
C PHE A 52 -0.63 -0.91 17.66
N LEU A 53 -1.82 -1.40 18.01
CA LEU A 53 -2.40 -1.30 19.36
C LEU A 53 -1.52 -1.96 20.41
N LYS A 54 -1.01 -3.17 20.14
CA LYS A 54 -0.07 -3.85 21.04
C LYS A 54 1.17 -2.99 21.33
N LEU A 55 1.79 -2.43 20.29
CA LEU A 55 2.97 -1.57 20.45
C LEU A 55 2.66 -0.26 21.19
N VAL A 56 1.46 0.30 21.00
CA VAL A 56 0.97 1.45 21.77
C VAL A 56 0.83 1.09 23.26
N GLU A 57 0.16 -0.04 23.58
CA GLU A 57 -0.03 -0.52 24.96
C GLU A 57 1.29 -0.81 25.68
N GLU A 58 2.29 -1.31 24.95
CA GLU A 58 3.64 -1.55 25.46
C GLU A 58 4.46 -0.25 25.64
N GLY A 59 3.94 0.90 25.20
CA GLY A 59 4.67 2.17 25.21
C GLY A 59 5.85 2.22 24.24
N TYR A 60 5.86 1.33 23.22
CA TYR A 60 6.96 1.16 22.28
C TYR A 60 7.32 2.45 21.54
N TYR A 61 6.32 3.26 21.19
CA TYR A 61 6.51 4.51 20.44
C TYR A 61 6.98 5.69 21.30
N ASN A 62 6.98 5.56 22.63
CA ASN A 62 7.33 6.66 23.52
C ASN A 62 8.76 7.15 23.27
N GLY A 63 8.89 8.45 22.99
CA GLY A 63 10.16 9.12 22.71
C GLY A 63 10.76 8.83 21.34
N THR A 64 10.06 8.11 20.45
CA THR A 64 10.48 7.96 19.05
C THR A 64 10.23 9.25 18.26
N LEU A 65 11.00 9.46 17.20
CA LEU A 65 10.90 10.62 16.32
C LEU A 65 10.14 10.28 15.04
N PHE A 66 9.48 11.28 14.46
CA PHE A 66 9.27 11.33 13.01
C PHE A 66 10.60 11.62 12.34
N HIS A 67 11.35 10.56 12.04
CA HIS A 67 12.75 10.65 11.62
C HIS A 67 12.92 10.96 10.12
N ARG A 68 11.84 10.87 9.34
CA ARG A 68 11.85 11.21 7.91
C ARG A 68 10.61 12.02 7.57
N VAL A 69 10.83 13.23 7.08
CA VAL A 69 9.80 14.20 6.70
C VAL A 69 10.09 14.64 5.28
N ILE A 70 9.15 14.38 4.37
CA ILE A 70 9.27 14.77 2.96
C ILE A 70 8.02 15.56 2.60
N GLU A 71 8.24 16.84 2.28
CA GLU A 71 7.20 17.77 1.86
C GLU A 71 6.43 17.21 0.64
N GLU A 72 5.10 17.38 0.67
CA GLU A 72 4.15 16.87 -0.34
C GLU A 72 4.12 15.35 -0.49
N PHE A 73 4.72 14.61 0.44
CA PHE A 73 4.75 13.16 0.43
C PHE A 73 4.24 12.59 1.75
N MET A 74 5.08 12.52 2.79
CA MET A 74 4.70 11.89 4.06
C MET A 74 5.65 12.26 5.21
N ILE A 75 5.18 11.96 6.43
CA ILE A 75 5.99 11.89 7.64
C ILE A 75 6.06 10.44 8.11
N GLN A 76 7.26 9.93 8.40
CA GLN A 76 7.49 8.54 8.80
C GLN A 76 8.10 8.47 10.21
N GLY A 77 7.57 7.57 11.02
CA GLY A 77 7.92 7.33 12.42
C GLY A 77 7.94 5.84 12.76
N GLY A 78 7.98 5.53 14.06
CA GLY A 78 7.93 4.16 14.57
C GLY A 78 9.27 3.41 14.59
N ASP A 79 10.39 4.09 14.36
CA ASP A 79 11.73 3.51 14.53
C ASP A 79 12.20 3.64 15.99
N PRO A 80 12.43 2.54 16.73
CA PRO A 80 12.92 2.59 18.12
C PRO A 80 14.31 3.23 18.27
N ASP A 81 15.17 3.14 17.24
CA ASP A 81 16.54 3.67 17.27
C ASP A 81 16.56 5.20 17.21
N SER A 82 15.43 5.80 16.80
CA SER A 82 15.27 7.26 16.81
C SER A 82 15.20 7.86 18.22
N ARG A 83 14.92 7.04 19.23
CA ARG A 83 14.78 7.50 20.61
C ARG A 83 16.10 8.05 21.15
N GLY A 84 16.13 9.35 21.42
CA GLY A 84 17.34 10.03 21.89
C GLY A 84 18.47 10.07 20.87
N ALA A 85 18.17 9.85 19.58
CA ALA A 85 19.16 9.89 18.51
C ALA A 85 19.80 11.29 18.42
N ALA A 86 21.12 11.31 18.22
CA ALA A 86 21.85 12.55 18.00
C ALA A 86 21.57 13.10 16.59
N PRO A 87 21.65 14.44 16.38
CA PRO A 87 21.53 15.03 15.06
C PRO A 87 22.49 14.39 14.05
N GLY A 88 21.98 14.04 12.87
CA GLY A 88 22.76 13.44 11.78
C GLY A 88 22.91 11.91 11.84
N MET A 89 22.38 11.23 12.87
CA MET A 89 22.29 9.78 12.85
C MET A 89 21.40 9.28 11.72
N ARG A 90 21.83 8.22 11.04
CA ARG A 90 21.01 7.52 10.05
C ARG A 90 19.99 6.65 10.78
N LEU A 91 18.71 6.92 10.50
CA LEU A 91 17.55 6.22 11.07
C LEU A 91 16.74 5.56 9.95
N GLY A 92 15.70 4.80 10.32
CA GLY A 92 14.79 4.08 9.45
C GLY A 92 15.10 2.59 9.29
N MET A 93 16.10 2.07 10.01
CA MET A 93 16.50 0.65 9.94
C MET A 93 16.11 -0.15 11.19
N GLY A 94 15.70 0.52 12.28
CA GLY A 94 15.27 -0.15 13.50
C GLY A 94 13.85 -0.69 13.41
N GLY A 95 13.51 -1.56 14.36
CA GLY A 95 12.21 -2.19 14.47
C GLY A 95 12.29 -3.43 15.36
N PRO A 96 11.16 -4.10 15.64
CA PRO A 96 11.18 -5.40 16.29
C PRO A 96 11.76 -6.48 15.36
N ASP A 97 12.04 -7.66 15.91
CA ASP A 97 12.63 -8.80 15.19
C ASP A 97 11.64 -9.57 14.30
N TYR A 98 10.53 -8.93 13.93
CA TYR A 98 9.48 -9.50 13.10
C TYR A 98 8.93 -8.48 12.09
N GLN A 99 8.22 -9.02 11.10
CA GLN A 99 7.46 -8.26 10.10
C GLN A 99 5.98 -8.62 10.19
N VAL A 100 5.12 -7.79 9.61
CA VAL A 100 3.68 -8.04 9.52
C VAL A 100 3.32 -8.43 8.09
N ASP A 101 2.53 -9.48 7.90
CA ASP A 101 2.05 -9.88 6.59
C ASP A 101 1.19 -8.77 5.98
N ALA A 102 1.34 -8.54 4.67
CA ALA A 102 0.70 -7.41 4.00
C ALA A 102 -0.83 -7.57 3.92
N GLU A 103 -1.56 -6.53 4.31
CA GLU A 103 -3.02 -6.40 4.19
C GLU A 103 -3.34 -5.29 3.17
N ILE A 104 -2.98 -5.51 1.91
CA ILE A 104 -3.15 -4.51 0.85
C ILE A 104 -4.58 -4.61 0.30
N LEU A 105 -5.43 -3.66 0.66
CA LEU A 105 -6.85 -3.64 0.31
C LEU A 105 -7.19 -2.52 -0.69
N TYR A 106 -6.47 -2.43 -1.81
CA TYR A 106 -6.82 -1.48 -2.87
C TYR A 106 -7.98 -2.03 -3.74
N PRO A 107 -9.00 -1.22 -4.10
CA PRO A 107 -9.13 0.23 -3.91
C PRO A 107 -9.86 0.67 -2.64
N VAL A 108 -10.17 -0.25 -1.71
CA VAL A 108 -10.91 0.07 -0.46
C VAL A 108 -10.14 1.08 0.39
N HIS A 109 -8.85 0.81 0.61
CA HIS A 109 -7.92 1.73 1.27
C HIS A 109 -6.83 2.16 0.30
N PHE A 110 -6.54 3.46 0.31
CA PHE A 110 -5.63 4.11 -0.63
C PHE A 110 -4.97 5.32 0.01
N HIS A 111 -3.91 5.83 -0.59
CA HIS A 111 -3.01 6.79 0.03
C HIS A 111 -3.47 8.24 -0.17
N LYS A 112 -4.71 8.55 0.21
CA LYS A 112 -5.17 9.94 0.35
C LYS A 112 -4.41 10.65 1.48
N ARG A 113 -4.38 11.98 1.44
CA ARG A 113 -3.87 12.79 2.54
C ARG A 113 -4.54 12.40 3.85
N GLY A 114 -3.72 12.20 4.88
CA GLY A 114 -4.14 11.73 6.20
C GLY A 114 -4.15 10.21 6.37
N ALA A 115 -3.98 9.42 5.30
CA ALA A 115 -3.87 7.98 5.42
C ALA A 115 -2.66 7.57 6.28
N LEU A 116 -2.86 6.60 7.18
CA LEU A 116 -1.84 5.93 7.95
C LEU A 116 -1.48 4.60 7.27
N ALA A 117 -0.21 4.45 6.91
CA ALA A 117 0.26 3.29 6.17
C ALA A 117 1.55 2.72 6.76
N ALA A 118 1.76 1.43 6.55
CA ALA A 118 2.91 0.71 7.08
C ALA A 118 4.12 0.88 6.17
N ALA A 119 5.29 1.18 6.75
CA ALA A 119 6.53 1.23 5.99
C ALA A 119 7.01 -0.18 5.66
N ARG A 120 7.74 -0.35 4.57
CA ARG A 120 8.39 -1.63 4.21
C ARG A 120 9.66 -1.41 3.42
N MET A 121 10.47 -2.46 3.32
CA MET A 121 11.60 -2.49 2.39
C MET A 121 11.10 -2.61 0.93
N SER A 122 11.94 -2.22 -0.03
CA SER A 122 11.68 -2.35 -1.46
C SER A 122 11.48 -3.79 -1.89
N ASP A 123 10.74 -4.00 -2.98
CA ASP A 123 10.40 -5.31 -3.55
C ASP A 123 11.63 -6.17 -3.87
N ALA A 124 12.76 -5.57 -4.23
CA ALA A 124 14.02 -6.29 -4.49
C ALA A 124 14.56 -7.05 -3.26
N VAL A 125 14.24 -6.57 -2.05
CA VAL A 125 14.63 -7.20 -0.78
C VAL A 125 13.43 -7.89 -0.12
N ASN A 126 12.23 -7.37 -0.35
CA ASN A 126 10.98 -7.81 0.27
C ASN A 126 9.90 -8.04 -0.81
N PRO A 127 10.02 -9.10 -1.62
CA PRO A 127 9.08 -9.37 -2.70
C PRO A 127 7.68 -9.76 -2.20
N GLU A 128 7.60 -10.27 -0.96
CA GLU A 128 6.33 -10.58 -0.27
C GLU A 128 5.62 -9.33 0.25
N LYS A 129 6.25 -8.15 0.11
CA LYS A 129 5.75 -6.83 0.53
C LYS A 129 5.36 -6.75 2.01
N LYS A 130 5.94 -7.60 2.87
CA LYS A 130 5.68 -7.58 4.32
C LYS A 130 6.03 -6.22 4.91
N SER A 131 5.19 -5.76 5.82
CA SER A 131 5.38 -4.48 6.50
C SER A 131 6.46 -4.58 7.57
N SER A 132 7.11 -3.45 7.85
CA SER A 132 7.89 -3.26 9.08
C SER A 132 7.01 -3.59 10.29
N GLY A 133 7.61 -4.21 11.30
CA GLY A 133 6.89 -4.53 12.53
C GLY A 133 6.43 -3.31 13.33
N SER A 134 7.03 -2.12 13.13
CA SER A 134 6.68 -0.92 13.91
C SER A 134 6.69 0.39 13.13
N GLN A 135 7.38 0.47 11.99
CA GLN A 135 7.48 1.73 11.26
C GLN A 135 6.23 2.01 10.43
N PHE A 136 5.74 3.24 10.51
CA PHE A 136 4.56 3.72 9.81
C PHE A 136 4.80 5.11 9.23
N PHE A 137 3.94 5.54 8.32
CA PHE A 137 3.92 6.90 7.82
C PHE A 137 2.50 7.45 7.70
N ILE A 138 2.38 8.76 7.86
CA ILE A 138 1.13 9.52 7.63
C ILE A 138 1.32 10.30 6.34
N VAL A 139 0.38 10.13 5.41
CA VAL A 139 0.42 10.79 4.10
C VAL A 139 0.14 12.28 4.26
N GLN A 140 1.09 13.11 3.81
CA GLN A 140 0.85 14.54 3.60
C GLN A 140 0.27 14.76 2.21
N GLY A 141 0.93 14.18 1.19
CA GLY A 141 0.56 14.27 -0.21
C GLY A 141 0.41 15.70 -0.75
N ARG A 142 -0.10 15.79 -1.97
CA ARG A 142 -0.60 17.03 -2.57
C ARG A 142 -1.81 16.76 -3.45
N VAL A 143 -2.52 17.82 -3.79
CA VAL A 143 -3.56 17.78 -4.82
C VAL A 143 -2.93 17.53 -6.19
N LEU A 144 -3.59 16.70 -6.99
CA LEU A 144 -3.16 16.31 -8.32
C LEU A 144 -4.19 16.79 -9.36
N THR A 145 -3.71 17.16 -10.53
CA THR A 145 -4.54 17.46 -11.71
C THR A 145 -4.91 16.19 -12.47
N ASP A 146 -5.92 16.27 -13.34
CA ASP A 146 -6.27 15.15 -14.23
C ASP A 146 -5.08 14.73 -15.11
N GLU A 147 -4.30 15.69 -15.62
CA GLU A 147 -3.12 15.41 -16.44
C GLU A 147 -2.04 14.64 -15.65
N GLU A 148 -1.81 15.02 -14.38
CA GLU A 148 -0.85 14.31 -13.53
C GLU A 148 -1.32 12.89 -13.20
N LEU A 149 -2.62 12.70 -12.95
CA LEU A 149 -3.18 11.37 -12.73
C LEU A 149 -3.05 10.50 -13.99
N ASP A 150 -3.35 11.05 -15.17
CA ASP A 150 -3.19 10.34 -16.45
C ASP A 150 -1.73 9.95 -16.71
N GLN A 151 -0.80 10.86 -16.39
CA GLN A 151 0.64 10.58 -16.46
C GLN A 151 1.04 9.44 -15.52
N LEU A 152 0.50 9.38 -14.30
CA LEU A 152 0.78 8.30 -13.35
C LEU A 152 0.28 6.95 -13.84
N GLU A 153 -0.92 6.89 -14.43
CA GLU A 153 -1.47 5.68 -15.02
C GLU A 153 -0.60 5.19 -16.20
N ALA A 154 -0.17 6.11 -17.07
CA ALA A 154 0.72 5.83 -18.18
C ALA A 154 2.11 5.35 -17.71
N MET A 155 2.70 6.01 -16.71
CA MET A 155 3.95 5.59 -16.08
C MET A 155 3.82 4.21 -15.44
N SER A 156 2.67 3.90 -14.83
CA SER A 156 2.42 2.56 -14.29
C SER A 156 2.40 1.50 -15.38
N ALA A 157 1.84 1.79 -16.55
CA ALA A 157 1.87 0.86 -17.69
C ALA A 157 3.32 0.61 -18.12
N GLU A 158 4.12 1.67 -18.21
CA GLU A 158 5.51 1.57 -18.64
C GLU A 158 6.38 0.81 -17.63
N ARG A 159 6.20 1.05 -16.33
CA ARG A 159 6.88 0.26 -15.29
C ARG A 159 6.57 -1.23 -15.39
N LYS A 160 5.30 -1.59 -15.66
CA LYS A 160 4.91 -2.99 -15.86
C LYS A 160 5.57 -3.57 -17.11
N ARG A 161 5.63 -2.83 -18.22
CA ARG A 161 6.35 -3.25 -19.43
C ARG A 161 7.84 -3.47 -19.16
N GLN A 162 8.48 -2.57 -18.42
CA GLN A 162 9.88 -2.69 -18.04
C GLN A 162 10.12 -3.92 -17.16
N ALA A 163 9.23 -4.20 -16.20
CA ALA A 163 9.34 -5.38 -15.34
C ALA A 163 9.20 -6.69 -16.15
N VAL A 164 8.27 -6.73 -17.11
CA VAL A 164 8.15 -7.86 -18.04
C VAL A 164 9.41 -7.97 -18.89
N MET A 165 9.93 -6.88 -19.44
CA MET A 165 11.20 -6.91 -20.19
C MET A 165 12.34 -7.48 -19.34
N MET A 166 12.50 -7.05 -18.08
CA MET A 166 13.52 -7.56 -17.17
C MET A 166 13.35 -9.07 -16.90
N LYS A 167 12.12 -9.52 -16.66
CA LYS A 167 11.80 -10.94 -16.47
C LYS A 167 12.25 -11.79 -17.65
N TYR A 168 12.00 -11.34 -18.88
CA TYR A 168 12.39 -12.07 -20.10
C TYR A 168 13.86 -11.88 -20.47
N ALA A 169 14.50 -10.80 -20.02
CA ALA A 169 15.93 -10.58 -20.21
C ALA A 169 16.80 -11.39 -19.22
N GLU A 170 16.27 -11.79 -18.06
CA GLU A 170 17.03 -12.48 -17.01
C GLU A 170 17.75 -13.76 -17.49
N PRO A 171 17.13 -14.66 -18.29
CA PRO A 171 17.83 -15.81 -18.86
C PRO A 171 19.02 -15.45 -19.77
N TYR A 172 19.02 -14.24 -20.34
CA TYR A 172 20.02 -13.76 -21.28
C TYR A 172 21.08 -12.86 -20.65
N ARG A 173 21.06 -12.69 -19.32
CA ARG A 173 21.94 -11.76 -18.58
C ARG A 173 23.42 -11.89 -18.96
N GLU A 174 23.95 -13.11 -19.09
CA GLU A 174 25.35 -13.34 -19.47
C GLU A 174 25.66 -12.92 -20.91
N GLN A 175 24.73 -13.17 -21.86
CA GLN A 175 24.89 -12.76 -23.25
C GLN A 175 24.82 -11.24 -23.37
N ILE A 176 23.90 -10.60 -22.64
CA ILE A 176 23.80 -9.15 -22.55
C ILE A 176 25.14 -8.55 -22.08
N MET A 177 25.71 -9.10 -21.02
CA MET A 177 27.02 -8.66 -20.52
C MET A 177 28.14 -8.87 -21.55
N ALA A 178 28.18 -10.02 -22.22
CA ALA A 178 29.18 -10.30 -23.24
C ALA A 178 29.12 -9.32 -24.42
N PHE A 179 27.92 -8.98 -24.91
CA PHE A 179 27.75 -7.97 -25.97
C PHE A 179 28.18 -6.58 -25.52
N GLN A 180 27.87 -6.20 -24.27
CA GLN A 180 28.32 -4.92 -23.69
C GLN A 180 29.84 -4.84 -23.57
N GLU A 181 30.50 -5.90 -23.11
CA GLU A 181 31.97 -5.97 -23.00
C GLU A 181 32.66 -5.93 -24.36
N ALA A 182 32.07 -6.59 -25.37
CA ALA A 182 32.57 -6.58 -26.74
C ALA A 182 32.24 -5.27 -27.50
N ASN A 183 31.43 -4.38 -26.91
CA ASN A 183 30.82 -3.23 -27.59
C ASN A 183 30.12 -3.61 -28.91
N ASP A 184 29.50 -4.80 -28.92
CA ASP A 184 28.79 -5.36 -30.07
C ASP A 184 27.32 -4.92 -30.03
N GLN A 185 27.06 -3.78 -30.67
CA GLN A 185 25.72 -3.22 -30.76
C GLN A 185 24.79 -4.04 -31.65
N GLU A 186 25.32 -4.70 -32.68
CA GLU A 186 24.50 -5.46 -33.63
C GLU A 186 23.99 -6.75 -32.97
N GLY A 187 24.88 -7.51 -32.33
CA GLY A 187 24.52 -8.71 -31.58
C GLY A 187 23.56 -8.39 -30.43
N PHE A 188 23.77 -7.28 -29.71
CA PHE A 188 22.85 -6.83 -28.68
C PHE A 188 21.44 -6.53 -29.23
N MET A 189 21.34 -5.88 -30.40
CA MET A 189 20.04 -5.55 -31.01
C MET A 189 19.27 -6.80 -31.46
N VAL A 190 19.97 -7.80 -32.02
CA VAL A 190 19.35 -9.08 -32.41
C VAL A 190 18.82 -9.83 -31.17
N LEU A 191 19.61 -9.85 -30.09
CA LEU A 191 19.18 -10.45 -28.83
C LEU A 191 17.98 -9.71 -28.23
N LEU A 192 17.99 -8.37 -28.30
CA LEU A 192 16.87 -7.56 -27.81
C LEU A 192 15.58 -7.84 -28.60
N GLU A 193 15.67 -7.97 -29.93
CA GLU A 193 14.53 -8.32 -30.78
C GLU A 193 13.96 -9.70 -30.40
N GLN A 194 14.83 -10.68 -30.15
CA GLN A 194 14.41 -12.00 -29.67
C GLN A 194 13.68 -11.92 -28.32
N ILE A 195 14.25 -11.20 -27.34
CA ILE A 195 13.62 -11.01 -26.02
C ILE A 195 12.25 -10.32 -26.17
N MET A 196 12.16 -9.32 -27.05
CA MET A 196 10.91 -8.62 -27.36
C MET A 196 9.86 -9.55 -27.96
N GLU A 197 10.24 -10.43 -28.89
CA GLU A 197 9.34 -11.41 -29.50
C GLU A 197 8.81 -12.40 -28.45
N GLU A 198 9.68 -12.89 -27.56
CA GLU A 198 9.29 -13.78 -26.46
C GLU A 198 8.34 -13.09 -25.46
N ALA A 199 8.55 -11.81 -25.19
CA ALA A 199 7.76 -11.02 -24.26
C ALA A 199 6.45 -10.48 -24.87
N ALA A 200 6.30 -10.47 -26.20
CA ALA A 200 5.25 -9.74 -26.91
C ALA A 200 3.84 -10.09 -26.42
N ALA A 201 3.55 -11.39 -26.26
CA ALA A 201 2.23 -11.84 -25.80
C ALA A 201 1.87 -11.35 -24.39
N GLU A 202 2.85 -11.25 -23.49
CA GLU A 202 2.63 -10.69 -22.15
C GLU A 202 2.54 -9.16 -22.22
N MET A 203 3.41 -8.51 -22.99
CA MET A 203 3.43 -7.05 -23.19
C MET A 203 2.12 -6.49 -23.74
N ASP A 204 1.51 -7.17 -24.71
CA ASP A 204 0.24 -6.76 -25.32
C ASP A 204 -0.94 -6.77 -24.34
N THR A 205 -0.82 -7.52 -23.25
CA THR A 205 -1.85 -7.57 -22.18
C THR A 205 -1.65 -6.51 -21.10
N ILE A 206 -0.50 -5.81 -21.09
CA ILE A 206 -0.16 -4.88 -20.02
C ILE A 206 -1.02 -3.63 -20.11
N GLN A 207 -1.82 -3.45 -19.06
CA GLN A 207 -2.54 -2.20 -18.80
C GLN A 207 -1.90 -1.48 -17.60
N GLY A 208 -1.86 -0.15 -17.70
CA GLY A 208 -1.55 0.71 -16.56
C GLY A 208 -2.52 0.46 -15.42
N THR A 209 -2.11 0.77 -14.20
CA THR A 209 -3.08 0.83 -13.11
C THR A 209 -4.03 1.98 -13.40
N ILE A 210 -5.33 1.70 -13.53
CA ILE A 210 -6.37 2.71 -13.70
C ILE A 210 -6.81 3.14 -12.30
N ILE A 211 -6.84 4.45 -12.06
CA ILE A 211 -7.30 5.03 -10.80
C ILE A 211 -8.83 5.18 -10.91
N PRO A 212 -9.64 4.55 -10.05
CA PRO A 212 -11.08 4.72 -10.03
C PRO A 212 -11.50 6.19 -9.94
N GLU A 213 -12.56 6.58 -10.64
CA GLU A 213 -12.98 7.99 -10.75
C GLU A 213 -13.28 8.63 -9.39
N ASP A 214 -13.87 7.87 -8.48
CA ASP A 214 -14.11 8.31 -7.10
C ASP A 214 -12.81 8.60 -6.34
N LEU A 215 -11.77 7.79 -6.54
CA LEU A 215 -10.44 8.04 -5.98
C LEU A 215 -9.76 9.24 -6.65
N ARG A 216 -9.91 9.42 -7.97
CA ARG A 216 -9.40 10.59 -8.70
C ARG A 216 -9.94 11.89 -8.12
N GLU A 217 -11.24 11.94 -7.85
CA GLU A 217 -11.86 13.12 -7.23
C GLU A 217 -11.31 13.40 -5.82
N VAL A 218 -10.99 12.36 -5.03
CA VAL A 218 -10.29 12.57 -3.74
C VAL A 218 -8.90 13.16 -3.95
N TYR A 219 -8.12 12.64 -4.90
CA TYR A 219 -6.78 13.15 -5.18
C TYR A 219 -6.77 14.58 -5.73
N LYS A 220 -7.84 14.99 -6.43
CA LYS A 220 -8.01 16.35 -6.96
C LYS A 220 -8.49 17.36 -5.94
N THR A 221 -9.08 16.91 -4.82
CA THR A 221 -9.69 17.80 -3.83
C THR A 221 -8.97 17.78 -2.48
N VAL A 222 -8.63 16.59 -1.99
CA VAL A 222 -7.96 16.37 -0.70
C VAL A 222 -6.46 16.16 -0.89
N GLY A 223 -6.07 15.51 -1.98
CA GLY A 223 -4.68 15.16 -2.29
C GLY A 223 -4.24 13.82 -1.73
N GLY A 224 -3.01 13.41 -2.04
CA GLY A 224 -2.46 12.13 -1.61
C GLY A 224 -1.23 11.70 -2.42
N VAL A 225 -0.93 10.39 -2.39
CA VAL A 225 0.26 9.77 -3.01
C VAL A 225 -0.11 8.49 -3.79
N PRO A 226 -0.92 8.58 -4.87
CA PRO A 226 -1.46 7.43 -5.61
C PRO A 226 -0.42 6.44 -6.15
N HIS A 227 0.84 6.87 -6.32
CA HIS A 227 1.91 5.98 -6.76
C HIS A 227 2.28 4.89 -5.74
N LEU A 228 1.75 4.94 -4.52
CA LEU A 228 1.88 3.88 -3.50
C LEU A 228 0.68 2.91 -3.47
N ASP A 229 -0.41 3.23 -4.17
CA ASP A 229 -1.63 2.45 -4.13
C ASP A 229 -1.43 1.02 -4.65
N GLY A 230 -1.98 0.05 -3.93
CA GLY A 230 -1.82 -1.37 -4.25
C GLY A 230 -0.45 -1.97 -3.91
N ASP A 231 0.46 -1.18 -3.33
CA ASP A 231 1.81 -1.63 -2.96
C ASP A 231 2.12 -1.59 -1.47
N TYR A 232 1.29 -0.92 -0.67
CA TYR A 232 1.46 -0.74 0.77
C TYR A 232 0.14 -0.93 1.50
N THR A 233 0.20 -1.40 2.75
CA THR A 233 -0.96 -1.49 3.62
C THR A 233 -1.28 -0.13 4.22
N VAL A 234 -2.48 0.37 3.93
CA VAL A 234 -3.12 1.48 4.62
C VAL A 234 -4.05 0.89 5.69
N PHE A 235 -3.84 1.22 6.96
CA PHE A 235 -4.52 0.58 8.10
C PHE A 235 -5.20 1.57 9.05
N GLY A 236 -5.26 2.84 8.67
CA GLY A 236 -5.96 3.88 9.40
C GLY A 236 -5.88 5.24 8.71
N GLU A 237 -6.38 6.27 9.37
CA GLU A 237 -6.33 7.66 8.92
C GLU A 237 -6.43 8.65 10.08
N VAL A 238 -5.98 9.89 9.84
CA VAL A 238 -6.15 11.05 10.74
C VAL A 238 -7.38 11.89 10.39
#